data_AF-A0A814NIP3-F1
#
_entry.id   AF-A0A814NIP3-F1
#
_cell.length_a   1.000
_cell.length_b   1.000
_cell.length_c   1.000
_cell.angle_alpha   90.00
_cell.angle_beta   90.00
_cell.angle_gamma   90.00
#
_symmetry.space_group_name_H-M   'P 1'
#
loop_
_entity.id
_entity.type
_entity.pdbx_description
1 polymer ?
#
loop_
_entity_poly.entity_id
_entity_poly.type
_entity_poly.pdbx_seq_one_letter_code
_entity_poly.pdbx_strand_id
1 'polypeptide(L)'
;MASNELLLSLTYLSDDEQFNEINIRKYFIKYGPIVSCRVVIPYTTFLIDYVDANSLDCAILDEPHFYNDNELVLRKYISPNRVDSSSLKRLLSNQNNKTTKFSFQERVRRLKHMTEAIQFVQKVEFRLIKCSYEEKKIKVNKKQNDDMIKLNIELRNKSNDLNQDIEQLKQTNNSLKLLIEQNQRIQKHMIDLYKEKIQYEQNKANQLKEAINLLNFR
;
A
#
# COMPACT_ATOMS: atom_id res chain seq x y z
N MET A 1 -74.88 2.61 4.17
CA MET A 1 -73.67 1.86 3.79
C MET A 1 -72.54 2.32 4.70
N ALA A 2 -71.98 1.43 5.51
CA ALA A 2 -70.95 1.78 6.48
C ALA A 2 -69.66 2.14 5.73
N SER A 3 -69.26 3.40 5.76
CA SER A 3 -67.96 3.82 5.25
C SER A 3 -66.88 3.20 6.15
N ASN A 4 -66.16 2.22 5.61
CA ASN A 4 -64.93 1.70 6.21
C ASN A 4 -63.83 2.74 6.02
N GLU A 5 -63.95 3.87 6.69
CA GLU A 5 -62.95 4.95 6.68
C GLU A 5 -61.73 4.49 7.49
N LEU A 6 -60.80 3.85 6.79
CA LEU A 6 -59.50 3.43 7.30
C LEU A 6 -58.47 4.47 6.85
N LEU A 7 -58.16 5.37 7.77
CA LEU A 7 -57.34 6.54 7.52
C LEU A 7 -55.92 6.31 8.07
N LEU A 8 -54.93 6.78 7.33
CA LEU A 8 -53.53 6.85 7.76
C LEU A 8 -53.16 8.31 8.00
N SER A 9 -52.77 8.65 9.23
CA SER A 9 -52.22 9.95 9.59
C SER A 9 -50.72 9.94 9.39
N LEU A 10 -50.24 10.83 8.53
CA LEU A 10 -48.83 11.09 8.31
C LEU A 10 -48.47 12.43 8.92
N THR A 11 -47.43 12.52 9.76
CA THR A 11 -46.91 13.80 10.26
C THR A 11 -45.50 14.03 9.75
N TYR A 12 -45.22 15.22 9.21
CA TYR A 12 -43.87 15.66 8.83
C TYR A 12 -43.44 16.88 9.67
N LEU A 13 -42.12 17.10 9.80
CA LEU A 13 -41.52 18.08 10.72
C LEU A 13 -40.69 19.19 10.03
N SER A 14 -40.69 19.28 8.70
CA SER A 14 -39.93 20.26 7.89
C SER A 14 -40.85 21.24 7.15
N ASP A 15 -40.50 22.52 7.05
CA ASP A 15 -41.28 23.58 6.38
C ASP A 15 -41.13 23.59 4.84
N ASP A 16 -40.74 22.48 4.21
CA ASP A 16 -40.50 22.43 2.77
C ASP A 16 -41.80 22.47 1.96
N GLU A 17 -41.94 23.48 1.08
CA GLU A 17 -43.09 23.70 0.17
C GLU A 17 -43.34 22.56 -0.86
N GLN A 18 -42.50 21.51 -0.86
CA GLN A 18 -42.59 20.39 -1.81
C GLN A 18 -43.53 19.25 -1.38
N PHE A 19 -44.04 19.29 -0.15
CA PHE A 19 -44.99 18.32 0.38
C PHE A 19 -46.42 18.65 -0.07
N ASN A 20 -46.81 18.16 -1.24
CA ASN A 20 -48.19 18.25 -1.74
C ASN A 20 -48.88 16.89 -1.74
N GLU A 21 -50.22 16.91 -1.77
CA GLU A 21 -51.07 15.72 -1.78
C GLU A 21 -50.72 14.74 -2.92
N ILE A 22 -50.37 15.27 -4.09
CA ILE A 22 -50.05 14.49 -5.29
C ILE A 22 -48.81 13.63 -5.05
N ASN A 23 -47.77 14.19 -4.44
CA ASN A 23 -46.51 13.53 -4.18
C ASN A 23 -46.67 12.43 -3.12
N ILE A 24 -47.37 12.73 -2.02
CA ILE A 24 -47.67 11.76 -0.97
C ILE A 24 -48.53 10.62 -1.50
N ARG A 25 -49.57 10.92 -2.28
CA ARG A 25 -50.40 9.89 -2.91
C ARG A 25 -49.59 8.97 -3.82
N LYS A 26 -48.69 9.52 -4.63
CA LYS A 26 -47.77 8.72 -5.49
C LYS A 26 -46.85 7.83 -4.67
N TYR A 27 -46.34 8.30 -3.54
CA TYR A 27 -45.47 7.49 -2.68
C TYR A 27 -46.20 6.29 -2.07
N PHE A 28 -47.44 6.49 -1.62
CA PHE A 28 -48.22 5.47 -0.89
C PHE A 28 -49.04 4.52 -1.79
N ILE A 29 -49.19 4.82 -3.08
CA ILE A 29 -49.98 3.97 -4.00
C ILE A 29 -49.39 2.55 -4.16
N LYS A 30 -48.09 2.37 -3.86
CA LYS A 30 -47.42 1.06 -3.92
C LYS A 30 -47.99 0.03 -2.94
N TYR A 31 -48.66 0.45 -1.87
CA TYR A 31 -49.31 -0.44 -0.91
C TYR A 31 -50.75 -0.80 -1.30
N GLY A 32 -51.36 -0.05 -2.22
CA GLY A 32 -52.67 -0.34 -2.77
C GLY A 32 -53.43 0.89 -3.26
N PRO A 33 -54.65 0.68 -3.80
CA PRO A 33 -55.46 1.76 -4.35
C PRO A 33 -55.93 2.72 -3.25
N ILE A 34 -55.71 4.01 -3.49
CA ILE A 34 -56.05 5.12 -2.58
C ILE A 34 -57.35 5.78 -3.04
N VAL A 35 -58.34 5.79 -2.16
CA VAL A 35 -59.64 6.45 -2.33
C VAL A 35 -59.48 7.97 -2.29
N SER A 36 -58.85 8.48 -1.23
CA SER A 36 -58.60 9.90 -1.02
C SER A 36 -57.28 10.14 -0.29
N CYS A 37 -56.64 11.26 -0.58
CA CYS A 37 -55.53 11.81 0.19
C CYS A 37 -55.91 13.25 0.48
N ARG A 38 -55.77 13.74 1.71
CA ARG A 38 -56.15 15.12 2.06
C ARG A 38 -55.27 15.68 3.17
N VAL A 39 -55.04 16.98 3.15
CA VAL A 39 -54.33 17.71 4.21
C VAL A 39 -55.34 18.16 5.26
N VAL A 40 -55.07 17.94 6.56
CA VAL A 40 -56.09 18.12 7.60
C VAL A 40 -55.87 19.29 8.55
N ILE A 41 -54.64 19.61 9.02
CA ILE A 41 -54.38 20.74 9.96
C ILE A 41 -52.89 21.20 9.86
N PRO A 42 -52.55 22.51 10.02
CA PRO A 42 -52.02 23.27 8.89
C PRO A 42 -50.76 22.64 8.30
N TYR A 43 -50.87 22.20 7.05
CA TYR A 43 -49.83 21.71 6.15
C TYR A 43 -49.06 20.46 6.59
N THR A 44 -48.84 20.18 7.87
CA THR A 44 -47.91 19.13 8.34
C THR A 44 -48.49 17.70 8.39
N THR A 45 -49.80 17.54 8.20
CA THR A 45 -50.48 16.24 8.35
C THR A 45 -51.35 15.87 7.16
N PHE A 46 -51.12 14.67 6.62
CA PHE A 46 -51.93 14.06 5.57
C PHE A 46 -52.78 12.91 6.12
N LEU A 47 -54.01 12.82 5.63
CA LEU A 47 -54.88 11.68 5.80
C LEU A 47 -55.02 10.93 4.48
N ILE A 48 -54.69 9.64 4.49
CA ILE A 48 -54.78 8.75 3.32
C ILE A 48 -55.82 7.66 3.59
N ASP A 49 -56.80 7.56 2.70
CA ASP A 49 -57.85 6.55 2.70
C ASP A 49 -57.52 5.45 1.69
N TYR A 50 -57.35 4.22 2.15
CA TYR A 50 -57.19 3.05 1.28
C TYR A 50 -58.54 2.38 1.01
N VAL A 51 -58.65 1.71 -0.14
CA VAL A 51 -59.82 0.86 -0.46
C VAL A 51 -59.87 -0.35 0.48
N ASP A 52 -58.71 -0.94 0.76
CA ASP A 52 -58.59 -2.20 1.49
C ASP A 52 -57.80 -2.04 2.79
N ALA A 53 -58.23 -2.76 3.84
CA ALA A 53 -57.54 -2.78 5.13
C ALA A 53 -56.11 -3.34 5.04
N ASN A 54 -55.90 -4.30 4.14
CA ASN A 54 -54.59 -4.92 3.94
C ASN A 54 -53.55 -3.89 3.46
N SER A 55 -53.94 -2.95 2.61
CA SER A 55 -53.04 -1.89 2.11
C SER A 55 -52.60 -0.94 3.22
N LEU A 56 -53.51 -0.63 4.15
CA LEU A 56 -53.16 0.15 5.35
C LEU A 56 -52.17 -0.59 6.23
N ASP A 57 -52.44 -1.87 6.53
CA ASP A 57 -51.59 -2.66 7.42
C ASP A 57 -50.20 -2.89 6.79
N CYS A 58 -50.12 -3.12 5.48
CA CYS A 58 -48.85 -3.17 4.75
C CYS A 58 -48.07 -1.85 4.84
N ALA A 59 -48.74 -0.70 4.70
CA ALA A 59 -48.08 0.59 4.82
C ALA A 59 -47.54 0.84 6.24
N ILE A 60 -48.24 0.39 7.29
CA ILE A 60 -47.81 0.54 8.69
C ILE A 60 -46.64 -0.41 9.02
N LEU A 61 -46.67 -1.64 8.51
CA LEU A 61 -45.63 -2.63 8.78
C LEU A 61 -44.29 -2.32 8.09
N ASP A 62 -44.32 -1.54 7.00
CA ASP A 62 -43.15 -1.15 6.22
C ASP A 62 -42.40 0.07 6.79
N GLU A 63 -42.56 0.36 8.09
CA GLU A 63 -41.78 1.40 8.78
C GLU A 63 -40.30 1.00 8.93
N PRO A 64 -39.34 1.94 8.82
CA PRO A 64 -39.51 3.40 8.69
C PRO A 64 -39.71 3.89 7.24
N HIS A 65 -40.49 4.95 7.07
CA HIS A 65 -40.72 5.61 5.77
C HIS A 65 -39.87 6.86 5.62
N PHE A 66 -39.26 7.03 4.44
CA PHE A 66 -38.48 8.21 4.10
C PHE A 66 -38.94 8.79 2.76
N TYR A 67 -39.17 10.10 2.73
CA TYR A 67 -39.46 10.84 1.50
C TYR A 67 -38.60 12.11 1.46
N ASN A 68 -37.79 12.27 0.42
CA ASN A 68 -36.82 13.36 0.28
C ASN A 68 -35.97 13.56 1.56
N ASP A 69 -35.37 12.46 2.05
CA ASP A 69 -34.54 12.40 3.27
C ASP A 69 -35.26 12.81 4.58
N ASN A 70 -36.58 13.04 4.53
CA ASN A 70 -37.41 13.31 5.69
C ASN A 70 -38.11 12.04 6.18
N GLU A 71 -38.03 11.79 7.48
CA GLU A 71 -38.74 10.67 8.13
C GLU A 71 -40.24 10.97 8.21
N LEU A 72 -41.03 10.03 7.68
CA LEU A 72 -42.48 10.08 7.65
C LEU A 72 -43.04 9.24 8.80
N VAL A 73 -43.74 9.88 9.73
CA VAL A 73 -44.34 9.18 10.87
C VAL A 73 -45.77 8.77 10.53
N LEU A 74 -46.03 7.47 10.49
CA LEU A 74 -47.33 6.90 10.16
C LEU A 74 -48.11 6.49 11.40
N ARG A 75 -49.43 6.71 11.38
CA ARG A 75 -50.35 6.27 12.44
C ARG A 75 -51.71 5.90 11.86
N LYS A 76 -52.30 4.81 12.35
CA LYS A 76 -53.71 4.52 12.08
C LYS A 76 -54.57 5.62 12.69
N TYR A 77 -55.30 6.34 11.85
CA TYR A 77 -56.20 7.39 12.28
C TYR A 77 -57.52 6.77 12.73
N ILE A 78 -57.99 7.24 13.88
CA ILE A 78 -59.25 6.81 14.48
C ILE A 78 -60.13 8.05 14.53
N SER A 79 -61.27 8.00 13.83
CA SER A 79 -62.21 9.12 13.82
C SER A 79 -62.65 9.46 15.25
N PRO A 80 -62.67 10.76 15.63
CA PRO A 80 -63.05 11.18 16.97
C PRO A 80 -64.46 10.72 17.36
N ASN A 81 -65.35 10.50 16.39
CA ASN A 81 -66.71 10.00 16.61
C ASN A 81 -66.79 8.49 16.92
N ARG A 82 -65.66 7.77 16.92
CA ARG A 82 -65.58 6.33 17.29
C ARG A 82 -64.90 6.08 18.64
N VAL A 83 -64.50 7.12 19.37
CA VAL A 83 -63.70 6.98 20.61
C VAL A 83 -64.56 7.14 21.87
N ASP A 84 -65.49 6.22 22.09
CA ASP A 84 -66.25 6.12 23.35
C ASP A 84 -65.65 5.11 24.35
N SER A 85 -64.53 4.45 24.03
CA SER A 85 -63.87 3.52 24.95
C SER A 85 -62.69 4.17 25.68
N SER A 86 -62.88 4.42 26.98
CA SER A 86 -61.86 4.90 27.93
C SER A 86 -60.58 4.06 27.93
N SER A 87 -60.68 2.79 27.55
CA SER A 87 -59.56 1.84 27.41
C SER A 87 -58.62 2.18 26.24
N LEU A 88 -59.14 2.74 25.14
CA LEU A 88 -58.34 3.10 23.96
C LEU A 88 -57.48 4.35 24.22
N LYS A 89 -58.01 5.32 24.98
CA LYS A 89 -57.27 6.52 25.42
C LYS A 89 -56.02 6.15 26.24
N ARG A 90 -56.10 5.13 27.11
CA ARG A 90 -54.95 4.64 27.91
C ARG A 90 -53.88 3.93 27.07
N LEU A 91 -54.28 3.23 26.00
CA LEU A 91 -53.34 2.58 25.08
C LEU A 91 -52.57 3.60 24.23
N LEU A 92 -53.26 4.63 23.73
CA LEU A 92 -52.65 5.71 22.96
C LEU A 92 -51.71 6.59 23.79
N SER A 93 -52.00 6.83 25.07
CA SER A 93 -51.08 7.52 25.98
C SER A 93 -49.83 6.69 26.31
N ASN A 94 -49.92 5.35 26.25
CA ASN A 94 -48.80 4.45 26.57
C ASN A 94 -47.88 4.15 25.39
N GLN A 95 -48.39 4.14 24.15
CA GLN A 95 -47.56 3.91 22.96
C GLN A 95 -46.64 5.08 22.63
N ASN A 96 -47.02 6.32 22.99
CA ASN A 96 -46.14 7.48 22.87
C ASN A 96 -44.89 7.41 23.76
N ASN A 97 -44.85 6.50 24.75
CA ASN A 97 -43.79 6.41 25.75
C ASN A 97 -42.83 5.22 25.53
N LYS A 98 -43.02 4.40 24.47
CA LYS A 98 -42.22 3.18 24.23
C LYS A 98 -41.37 3.20 22.96
N THR A 99 -41.23 4.33 22.29
CA THR A 99 -40.00 4.58 21.53
C THR A 99 -38.97 5.09 22.53
N THR A 100 -37.89 4.35 22.77
CA THR A 100 -36.66 4.87 23.39
C THR A 100 -36.11 5.97 22.50
N LYS A 101 -36.77 7.13 22.50
CA LYS A 101 -36.32 8.37 21.89
C LYS A 101 -35.17 8.83 22.75
N PHE A 102 -33.96 8.36 22.41
CA PHE A 102 -32.79 9.15 22.69
C PHE A 102 -33.10 10.56 22.20
N SER A 103 -33.04 11.53 23.12
CA SER A 103 -33.18 12.93 22.75
C SER A 103 -32.25 13.22 21.57
N PHE A 104 -32.62 14.15 20.71
CA PHE A 104 -31.77 14.52 19.57
C PHE A 104 -30.30 14.73 20.01
N GLN A 105 -30.10 15.37 21.17
CA GLN A 105 -28.78 15.56 21.78
C GLN A 105 -28.02 14.26 22.07
N GLU A 106 -28.72 13.20 22.47
CA GLU A 106 -28.10 11.92 22.83
C GLU A 106 -27.78 11.06 21.62
N ARG A 107 -28.58 11.18 20.54
CA ARG A 107 -28.24 10.64 19.21
C ARG A 107 -26.99 11.32 18.65
N VAL A 108 -26.92 12.65 18.73
CA VAL A 108 -25.74 13.44 18.32
C VAL A 108 -24.51 13.06 19.13
N ARG A 109 -24.62 12.91 20.45
CA ARG A 109 -23.51 12.47 21.32
C ARG A 109 -22.98 11.10 20.91
N ARG A 110 -23.86 10.13 20.65
CA ARG A 110 -23.47 8.79 20.19
C ARG A 110 -22.78 8.82 18.83
N LEU A 111 -23.32 9.57 17.87
CA LEU A 111 -22.70 9.74 16.55
C LEU A 111 -21.31 10.37 16.65
N LYS A 112 -21.13 11.35 17.55
CA LYS A 112 -19.81 11.95 17.81
C LYS A 112 -18.82 10.91 18.33
N HIS A 113 -19.20 10.11 19.33
CA HIS A 113 -18.32 9.05 19.85
C HIS A 113 -18.01 7.96 18.81
N MET A 114 -18.98 7.58 17.97
CA MET A 114 -18.73 6.66 16.87
C MET A 114 -17.76 7.24 15.85
N THR A 115 -17.90 8.52 15.53
CA THR A 115 -16.99 9.21 14.59
C THR A 115 -15.58 9.30 15.15
N GLU A 116 -15.42 9.64 16.44
CA GLU A 116 -14.14 9.65 17.14
C GLU A 116 -13.48 8.26 17.16
N ALA A 117 -14.27 7.20 17.41
CA ALA A 117 -13.79 5.83 17.38
C ALA A 117 -13.32 5.41 15.98
N ILE A 118 -14.08 5.75 14.93
CA ILE A 118 -13.70 5.48 13.54
C ILE A 118 -12.41 6.21 13.17
N GLN A 119 -12.29 7.49 13.53
CA GLN A 119 -11.07 8.27 13.29
C GLN A 119 -9.85 7.68 14.00
N PHE A 120 -10.04 7.19 15.24
CA PHE A 120 -8.99 6.52 15.97
C PHE A 120 -8.53 5.24 15.27
N VAL A 121 -9.47 4.38 14.85
CA VAL A 121 -9.15 3.13 14.12
C VAL A 121 -8.41 3.44 12.83
N GLN A 122 -8.90 4.38 12.02
CA GLN A 122 -8.23 4.80 10.78
C GLN A 122 -6.80 5.28 11.05
N LYS A 123 -6.58 6.08 12.09
CA LYS A 123 -5.25 6.57 12.46
C LYS A 123 -4.31 5.43 12.88
N VAL A 124 -4.83 4.41 13.56
CA VAL A 124 -4.05 3.21 13.92
C VAL A 124 -3.71 2.39 12.68
N GLU A 125 -4.67 2.15 11.78
CA GLU A 125 -4.44 1.43 10.52
C GLU A 125 -3.38 2.11 9.65
N PHE A 126 -3.47 3.43 9.46
CA PHE A 126 -2.45 4.19 8.72
C PHE A 126 -1.07 4.06 9.35
N ARG A 127 -0.96 4.08 10.68
CA ARG A 127 0.32 3.86 11.38
C ARG A 127 0.86 2.46 11.14
N LEU A 128 0.02 1.43 11.22
CA LEU A 128 0.42 0.04 10.97
C LEU A 128 0.91 -0.17 9.53
N ILE A 129 0.21 0.40 8.55
CA ILE A 129 0.64 0.37 7.14
C ILE A 129 2.01 1.03 6.97
N LYS A 130 2.21 2.21 7.59
CA LYS A 130 3.49 2.91 7.55
C LYS A 130 4.62 2.08 8.17
N CYS A 131 4.40 1.49 9.35
CA CYS A 131 5.37 0.61 9.99
C CYS A 131 5.73 -0.59 9.10
N SER A 132 4.74 -1.25 8.49
CA SER A 132 4.97 -2.39 7.59
C SER A 132 5.81 -2.00 6.36
N TYR A 133 5.56 -0.83 5.79
CA TYR A 133 6.35 -0.32 4.67
C TYR A 133 7.80 -0.04 5.07
N GLU A 134 8.02 0.61 6.21
CA GLU A 134 9.36 0.88 6.74
C GLU A 134 10.13 -0.40 7.04
N GLU A 135 9.49 -1.43 7.62
CA GLU A 135 10.10 -2.74 7.82
C GLU A 135 10.53 -3.41 6.52
N LYS A 136 9.69 -3.37 5.47
CA LYS A 136 10.05 -3.90 4.15
C LYS A 136 11.26 -3.16 3.58
N LYS A 137 11.30 -1.84 3.71
CA LYS A 137 12.45 -1.02 3.27
C LYS A 137 13.74 -1.39 4.03
N ILE A 138 13.65 -1.58 5.35
CA ILE A 138 14.79 -2.02 6.17
C ILE A 138 15.27 -3.41 5.74
N LYS A 139 14.36 -4.36 5.45
CA LYS A 139 14.72 -5.71 4.99
C LYS A 139 15.45 -5.68 3.64
N VAL A 140 14.97 -4.88 2.68
CA VAL A 140 15.64 -4.72 1.38
C VAL A 140 17.03 -4.11 1.56
N ASN A 141 17.15 -3.04 2.36
CA ASN A 141 18.44 -2.39 2.64
C ASN A 141 19.42 -3.34 3.33
N LYS A 142 18.97 -4.16 4.28
CA LYS A 142 19.80 -5.19 4.92
C LYS A 142 20.34 -6.20 3.90
N LYS A 143 19.48 -6.72 3.03
CA LYS A 143 19.90 -7.66 1.98
C LYS A 143 20.95 -7.04 1.05
N GLN A 144 20.72 -5.81 0.58
CA GLN A 144 21.69 -5.09 -0.26
C GLN A 144 23.04 -4.90 0.46
N ASN A 145 23.00 -4.59 1.75
CA ASN A 145 24.21 -4.45 2.57
C ASN A 145 24.96 -5.78 2.72
N ASP A 146 24.25 -6.88 2.96
CA ASP A 146 24.85 -8.21 3.07
C ASP A 146 25.51 -8.66 1.74
N ASP A 147 24.86 -8.38 0.60
CA ASP A 147 25.41 -8.66 -0.72
C ASP A 147 26.66 -7.80 -1.02
N MET A 148 26.65 -6.52 -0.61
CA MET A 148 27.83 -5.64 -0.68
C MET A 148 28.99 -6.14 0.19
N ILE A 149 28.71 -6.63 1.40
CA ILE A 149 29.73 -7.20 2.29
C ILE A 149 30.37 -8.44 1.65
N LYS A 150 29.56 -9.34 1.07
CA LYS A 150 30.07 -10.53 0.36
C LYS A 150 30.96 -10.15 -0.82
N LEU A 151 30.52 -9.19 -1.64
CA LEU A 151 31.31 -8.71 -2.78
C LEU A 151 32.65 -8.11 -2.33
N ASN A 152 32.66 -7.33 -1.24
CA ASN A 152 33.89 -6.76 -0.71
C ASN A 152 34.86 -7.82 -0.20
N ILE A 153 34.36 -8.89 0.44
CA ILE A 153 35.20 -10.02 0.86
C ILE A 153 35.81 -10.72 -0.37
N GLU A 154 35.03 -10.96 -1.41
CA GLU A 154 35.51 -11.59 -2.66
C GLU A 154 36.59 -10.73 -3.34
N LEU A 155 36.36 -9.43 -3.45
CA LEU A 155 37.34 -8.49 -4.02
C LEU A 155 38.62 -8.45 -3.20
N ARG A 156 38.52 -8.49 -1.87
CA ARG A 156 39.69 -8.52 -0.98
C ARG A 156 40.51 -9.79 -1.18
N ASN A 157 39.85 -10.94 -1.32
CA ASN A 157 40.54 -12.21 -1.58
C ASN A 157 41.25 -12.17 -2.94
N LYS A 158 40.57 -11.74 -4.01
CA LYS A 158 41.20 -11.58 -5.34
C LYS A 158 42.37 -10.60 -5.32
N SER A 159 42.27 -9.52 -4.57
CA SER A 159 43.37 -8.56 -4.41
C SER A 159 44.56 -9.19 -3.68
N ASN A 160 44.33 -10.05 -2.70
CA ASN A 160 45.40 -10.76 -1.99
C ASN A 160 46.09 -11.77 -2.90
N ASP A 161 45.34 -12.52 -3.70
CA ASP A 161 45.88 -13.48 -4.67
C ASP A 161 46.76 -12.76 -5.71
N LEU A 162 46.26 -11.66 -6.29
CA LEU A 162 47.04 -10.83 -7.22
C LEU A 162 48.33 -10.28 -6.60
N ASN A 163 48.29 -9.90 -5.32
CA ASN A 163 49.49 -9.44 -4.61
C ASN A 163 50.51 -10.58 -4.43
N GLN A 164 50.05 -11.81 -4.18
CA GLN A 164 50.94 -12.98 -4.12
C GLN A 164 51.57 -13.26 -5.48
N ASP A 165 50.79 -13.23 -6.57
CA ASP A 165 51.30 -13.41 -7.93
C ASP A 165 52.34 -12.35 -8.29
N ILE A 166 52.12 -11.08 -7.90
CA ILE A 166 53.09 -10.00 -8.10
C ILE A 166 54.40 -10.28 -7.36
N GLU A 167 54.35 -10.75 -6.11
CA GLU A 167 55.56 -11.10 -5.37
C GLU A 167 56.31 -12.27 -6.00
N GLN A 168 55.60 -13.30 -6.47
CA GLN A 168 56.22 -14.40 -7.21
C GLN A 168 56.91 -13.90 -8.48
N LEU A 169 56.24 -13.04 -9.27
CA LEU A 169 56.82 -12.45 -10.48
C LEU A 169 58.07 -11.61 -10.17
N LYS A 170 58.08 -10.85 -9.08
CA LYS A 170 59.28 -10.11 -8.64
C LYS A 170 60.44 -11.06 -8.33
N GLN A 171 60.16 -12.15 -7.61
CA GLN A 171 61.18 -13.16 -7.30
C GLN A 171 61.74 -13.80 -8.58
N THR A 172 60.86 -14.23 -9.50
CA THR A 172 61.29 -14.78 -10.80
C THR A 172 62.12 -13.79 -11.59
N ASN A 173 61.72 -12.51 -11.63
CA ASN A 173 62.44 -11.47 -12.35
C ASN A 173 63.83 -11.22 -11.76
N ASN A 174 63.96 -11.24 -10.42
CA ASN A 174 65.25 -11.14 -9.76
C ASN A 174 66.16 -12.34 -10.08
N SER A 175 65.62 -13.56 -10.10
CA SER A 175 66.38 -14.75 -10.52
C SER A 175 66.83 -14.67 -11.97
N LEU A 176 65.99 -14.18 -12.88
CA LEU A 176 66.34 -13.99 -14.29
C LEU A 176 67.44 -12.93 -14.47
N LYS A 177 67.39 -11.82 -13.72
CA LYS A 177 68.46 -10.82 -13.73
C LYS A 177 69.80 -11.41 -13.33
N LEU A 178 69.83 -12.22 -12.26
CA LEU A 178 71.05 -12.90 -11.81
C LEU A 178 71.60 -13.85 -12.90
N LEU A 179 70.72 -14.62 -13.55
CA LEU A 179 71.10 -15.51 -14.65
C LEU A 179 71.67 -14.74 -15.85
N ILE A 180 71.08 -13.60 -16.19
CA ILE A 180 71.58 -12.72 -17.26
C ILE A 180 72.98 -12.21 -16.91
N GLU A 181 73.20 -11.74 -15.68
CA GLU A 181 74.53 -11.28 -15.23
C GLU A 181 75.57 -12.41 -15.25
N GLN A 182 75.22 -13.62 -14.82
CA GLN A 182 76.10 -14.78 -14.89
C GLN A 182 76.47 -15.13 -16.33
N ASN A 183 75.48 -15.15 -17.24
CA ASN A 183 75.72 -15.40 -18.65
C ASN A 183 76.63 -14.33 -19.28
N GLN A 184 76.45 -13.05 -18.94
CA GLN A 184 77.33 -11.98 -19.41
C GLN A 184 78.77 -12.17 -18.92
N ARG A 185 78.98 -12.62 -17.68
CA ARG A 185 80.32 -12.93 -17.15
C ARG A 185 80.97 -14.09 -17.90
N ILE A 186 80.22 -15.16 -18.17
CA ILE A 186 80.70 -16.32 -18.93
C ILE A 186 81.07 -15.90 -20.35
N GLN A 187 80.22 -15.13 -21.03
CA GLN A 187 80.49 -14.64 -22.37
C GLN A 187 81.75 -13.77 -22.42
N LYS A 188 81.92 -12.87 -21.45
CA LYS A 188 83.14 -12.04 -21.34
C LYS A 188 84.38 -12.91 -21.17
N HIS A 189 84.34 -13.89 -20.27
CA HIS A 189 85.46 -14.81 -20.06
C HIS A 189 85.80 -15.60 -21.33
N MET A 190 84.81 -16.11 -22.05
CA MET A 190 85.03 -16.79 -23.33
C MET A 190 85.71 -15.89 -24.36
N ILE A 191 85.26 -14.63 -24.47
CA ILE A 191 85.88 -13.65 -25.37
C ILE A 191 87.36 -13.44 -25.01
N ASP A 192 87.68 -13.33 -23.73
CA ASP A 192 89.05 -13.14 -23.25
C ASP A 192 89.93 -14.37 -23.60
N LEU A 193 89.43 -15.59 -23.39
CA LEU A 193 90.13 -16.82 -23.80
C LEU A 193 90.37 -16.90 -25.31
N TYR A 194 89.39 -16.50 -26.13
CA TYR A 194 89.57 -16.47 -27.59
C TYR A 194 90.61 -15.43 -28.01
N LYS A 195 90.65 -14.26 -27.37
CA LYS A 195 91.69 -13.25 -27.63
C LYS A 195 93.08 -13.77 -27.30
N GLU A 196 93.25 -14.41 -26.14
CA GLU A 196 94.52 -15.04 -25.74
C GLU A 196 94.98 -16.09 -26.76
N LYS A 197 94.06 -16.95 -27.21
CA LYS A 197 94.36 -17.96 -28.23
C LYS A 197 94.78 -17.33 -29.56
N ILE A 198 94.06 -16.30 -30.02
CA ILE A 198 94.42 -15.58 -31.25
C ILE A 198 95.81 -14.95 -31.12
N GLN A 199 96.11 -14.32 -29.99
CA GLN A 199 97.41 -13.72 -29.75
C GLN A 199 98.53 -14.77 -29.77
N TYR A 200 98.31 -15.92 -29.15
CA TYR A 200 99.26 -17.04 -29.18
C TYR A 200 99.54 -17.52 -30.61
N GLU A 201 98.50 -17.76 -31.41
CA GLU A 201 98.65 -18.20 -32.80
C GLU A 201 99.35 -17.14 -33.68
N GLN A 202 99.06 -15.85 -33.45
CA GLN A 202 99.77 -14.76 -34.13
C GLN A 202 101.26 -14.72 -33.79
N ASN A 203 101.60 -14.85 -32.50
CA ASN A 203 103.00 -14.89 -32.06
C ASN A 203 103.74 -16.08 -32.67
N LYS A 204 103.11 -17.26 -32.68
CA LYS A 204 103.66 -18.47 -33.30
C LYS A 204 103.86 -18.30 -34.82
N ALA A 205 102.90 -17.71 -35.52
CA ALA A 205 103.01 -17.42 -36.95
C ALA A 205 104.15 -16.43 -37.24
N ASN A 206 104.35 -15.41 -36.40
CA ASN A 206 105.46 -14.46 -36.54
C ASN A 206 106.82 -15.14 -36.35
N GLN A 207 106.97 -16.00 -35.33
CA GLN A 207 108.20 -16.78 -35.12
C GLN A 207 108.52 -17.70 -36.32
N LEU A 208 107.50 -18.35 -36.89
CA LEU A 208 107.68 -19.17 -38.10
C LEU A 208 108.13 -18.34 -39.31
N LYS A 209 107.55 -17.13 -39.50
CA LYS A 209 107.99 -16.22 -40.57
C LYS A 209 109.44 -15.80 -40.39
N GLU A 210 109.87 -15.46 -39.18
CA GLU A 210 111.25 -15.11 -38.87
C GLU A 210 112.21 -16.28 -39.16
N ALA A 211 111.84 -17.51 -38.76
CA ALA A 211 112.63 -18.71 -39.04
C ALA A 211 112.76 -18.99 -40.55
N ILE A 212 111.69 -18.83 -41.32
CA ILE A 212 111.71 -18.97 -42.79
C ILE A 212 112.64 -17.92 -43.41
N ASN A 213 112.54 -16.67 -42.96
CA ASN A 213 113.40 -15.59 -43.46
C ASN A 213 114.88 -15.91 -43.22
N LEU A 214 115.24 -16.43 -42.03
CA LEU A 214 116.62 -16.83 -41.73
C LEU A 214 117.13 -17.97 -42.61
N LEU A 215 116.25 -18.91 -43.01
CA LEU A 215 116.61 -20.01 -43.91
C LEU A 215 116.84 -19.55 -45.35
N ASN A 216 116.05 -18.59 -45.84
CA ASN A 216 116.19 -18.06 -47.21
C ASN A 216 117.45 -17.21 -47.44
N PHE A 217 118.16 -16.81 -46.38
CA PHE A 217 119.42 -16.07 -46.45
C PHE A 217 120.68 -16.97 -46.40
N ARG A 218 120.50 -18.30 -46.32
CA ARG A 218 121.58 -19.29 -46.45
C ARG A 218 121.53 -19.97 -47.80
#